data_AF-A0A2L0EQS7-F1
#
_entry.id   AF-A0A2L0EQS7-F1
#
_cell.length_a   1.000
_cell.length_b   1.000
_cell.length_c   1.000
_cell.angle_alpha   90.00
_cell.angle_beta   90.00
_cell.angle_gamma   90.00
#
_symmetry.space_group_name_H-M   'P 1'
#
loop_
_entity.id
_entity.type
_entity.pdbx_description
1 polymer ?
#
loop_
_entity_poly.entity_id
_entity_poly.type
_entity_poly.pdbx_seq_one_letter_code
_entity_poly.pdbx_strand_id
1 'polypeptide(L)'
;MIPLGDVARGYFEDGGAYYDAELNFLDQHPGTTWSYANLGYALLGRIGEIAAEDDFREVCSAAVLKPLGMRDSSMRLAELDPDRMAVPYLWDGEEHLTWGQYTFADYPNGGLFASAHDIVRFAAAVGDPALLEARGVLGRASREEMLRPHVAAPEREGTQAIGFVHTELAGEAMYGHDGSEIGVLTSMRIRARDGMAVVLLTNNGQKQDIAPIQAILETLFEAATSLD
;
A
#
# COMPACT_ATOMS: atom_id res chain seq x y z
N MET A 1 4.35 2.13 21.35
CA MET A 1 4.47 2.55 19.94
C MET A 1 4.67 4.06 19.95
N ILE A 2 5.58 4.60 19.13
CA ILE A 2 5.85 6.04 19.07
C ILE A 2 4.65 6.73 18.39
N PRO A 3 4.09 7.83 18.91
CA PRO A 3 3.03 8.58 18.25
C PRO A 3 3.45 9.12 16.87
N LEU A 4 2.54 9.14 15.88
CA LEU A 4 2.85 9.68 14.55
C LEU A 4 3.30 11.15 14.59
N GLY A 5 2.78 11.93 15.53
CA GLY A 5 3.22 13.30 15.74
C GLY A 5 4.68 13.41 16.17
N ASP A 6 5.18 12.48 16.97
CA ASP A 6 6.59 12.45 17.39
C ASP A 6 7.50 11.96 16.26
N VAL A 7 7.04 10.99 15.46
CA VAL A 7 7.74 10.56 14.24
C VAL A 7 7.86 11.72 13.25
N ALA A 8 6.75 12.41 12.99
CA ALA A 8 6.73 13.53 12.05
C ALA A 8 7.66 14.67 12.51
N ARG A 9 7.59 15.09 13.77
CA ARG A 9 8.51 16.11 14.30
C ARG A 9 9.96 15.65 14.26
N GLY A 10 10.21 14.42 14.69
CA GLY A 10 11.56 13.86 14.73
C GLY A 10 12.23 13.80 13.36
N TYR A 11 11.47 13.57 12.28
CA TYR A 11 12.01 13.43 10.92
C TYR A 11 12.00 14.74 10.10
N PHE A 12 10.95 15.56 10.24
CA PHE A 12 10.72 16.73 9.37
C PHE A 12 11.14 18.07 9.97
N GLU A 13 11.29 18.20 11.29
CA GLU A 13 11.71 19.45 11.92
C GLU A 13 13.23 19.52 12.07
N ASP A 14 13.81 20.69 11.80
CA ASP A 14 15.24 20.95 12.02
C ASP A 14 15.62 20.70 13.48
N GLY A 15 16.69 19.94 13.71
CA GLY A 15 17.11 19.47 15.03
C GLY A 15 16.30 18.30 15.60
N GLY A 16 15.37 17.71 14.83
CA GLY A 16 14.65 16.50 15.19
C GLY A 16 15.57 15.28 15.35
N ALA A 17 15.14 14.29 16.15
CA ALA A 17 15.96 13.12 16.49
C ALA A 17 16.34 12.22 15.30
N TYR A 18 15.60 12.32 14.18
CA TYR A 18 15.80 11.57 12.94
C TYR A 18 15.99 12.50 11.75
N TYR A 19 16.19 13.80 11.99
CA TYR A 19 16.35 14.80 10.95
C TYR A 19 17.75 14.71 10.36
N ASP A 20 17.81 14.62 9.04
CA ASP A 20 19.03 14.75 8.26
C ASP A 20 18.70 15.48 6.95
N ALA A 21 19.28 16.66 6.75
CA ALA A 21 18.95 17.51 5.60
C ALA A 21 19.34 16.87 4.26
N GLU A 22 20.38 16.03 4.23
CA GLU A 22 20.91 15.41 3.02
C GLU A 22 20.25 14.06 2.73
N LEU A 23 19.88 13.31 3.76
CA LEU A 23 19.26 11.99 3.61
C LEU A 23 17.74 12.04 3.53
N ASN A 24 17.09 12.98 4.22
CA ASN A 24 15.63 12.99 4.32
C ASN A 24 14.94 13.76 3.20
N PHE A 25 15.68 14.64 2.52
CA PHE A 25 15.14 15.59 1.55
C PHE A 25 15.92 15.57 0.24
N LEU A 26 15.21 15.78 -0.86
CA LEU A 26 15.85 16.02 -2.15
C LEU A 26 16.30 17.47 -2.23
N ASP A 27 17.45 17.69 -2.87
CA ASP A 27 17.89 19.01 -3.30
C ASP A 27 17.15 19.45 -4.58
N GLN A 28 15.81 19.41 -4.55
CA GLN A 28 14.92 19.75 -5.66
C GLN A 28 13.71 20.53 -5.16
N HIS A 29 13.12 21.38 -6.01
CA HIS A 29 11.92 22.12 -5.64
C HIS A 29 10.69 21.20 -5.57
N PRO A 30 9.75 21.44 -4.64
CA PRO A 30 8.50 20.68 -4.58
C PRO A 30 7.75 20.71 -5.92
N GLY A 31 7.33 19.54 -6.39
CA GLY A 31 6.58 19.38 -7.64
C GLY A 31 7.43 19.29 -8.91
N THR A 32 8.76 19.40 -8.85
CA THR A 32 9.63 19.30 -10.05
C THR A 32 10.18 17.90 -10.28
N THR A 33 10.26 17.07 -9.24
CA THR A 33 10.89 15.75 -9.30
C THR A 33 10.05 14.75 -8.52
N TRP A 34 9.87 13.56 -9.11
CA TRP A 34 9.26 12.43 -8.42
C TRP A 34 10.35 11.61 -7.72
N SER A 35 10.10 11.28 -6.46
CA SER A 35 10.84 10.29 -5.70
C SER A 35 9.89 9.67 -4.68
N TYR A 36 9.95 8.34 -4.52
CA TYR A 36 9.06 7.64 -3.62
C TYR A 36 9.50 7.86 -2.16
N ALA A 37 8.57 8.29 -1.29
CA ALA A 37 8.88 8.62 0.10
C ALA A 37 7.87 8.01 1.09
N ASN A 38 8.29 6.96 1.79
CA ASN A 38 7.50 6.29 2.84
C ASN A 38 7.09 7.25 3.96
N LEU A 39 8.02 8.09 4.44
CA LEU A 39 7.74 9.05 5.49
C LEU A 39 6.73 10.13 5.05
N GLY A 40 6.59 10.38 3.74
CA GLY A 40 5.52 11.21 3.20
C GLY A 40 4.13 10.63 3.48
N TYR A 41 3.96 9.31 3.34
CA TYR A 41 2.70 8.62 3.69
C TYR A 41 2.46 8.58 5.21
N ALA A 42 3.52 8.46 6.01
CA ALA A 42 3.40 8.58 7.46
C ALA A 42 2.93 9.99 7.90
N LEU A 43 3.42 11.04 7.23
CA LEU A 43 2.95 12.41 7.42
C LEU A 43 1.48 12.57 7.01
N LEU A 44 1.05 11.97 5.90
CA LEU A 44 -0.37 11.94 5.51
C LEU A 44 -1.23 11.25 6.57
N GLY A 45 -0.76 10.15 7.16
CA GLY A 45 -1.43 9.50 8.29
C GLY A 45 -1.60 10.46 9.47
N ARG A 46 -0.54 11.22 9.82
CA ARG A 46 -0.61 12.24 10.87
C ARG A 46 -1.59 13.38 10.54
N ILE A 47 -1.62 13.83 9.29
CA ILE A 47 -2.61 14.83 8.83
C ILE A 47 -4.03 14.27 9.01
N GLY A 48 -4.24 13.00 8.70
CA GLY A 48 -5.49 12.28 8.96
C GLY A 48 -5.89 12.30 10.43
N GLU A 49 -4.96 12.03 11.35
CA GLU A 49 -5.23 12.10 12.79
C GLU A 49 -5.68 13.50 13.23
N ILE A 50 -5.00 14.53 12.75
CA ILE A 50 -5.32 15.92 13.11
C ILE A 50 -6.70 16.29 12.56
N ALA A 51 -7.00 15.93 11.31
CA ALA A 51 -8.25 16.27 10.66
C ALA A 51 -9.46 15.54 11.26
N ALA A 52 -9.27 14.30 11.71
CA ALA A 52 -10.33 13.48 12.31
C ALA A 52 -10.42 13.63 13.84
N GLU A 53 -9.43 14.27 14.46
CA GLU A 53 -9.25 14.31 15.92
C GLU A 53 -9.24 12.91 16.56
N ASP A 54 -8.68 11.92 15.85
CA ASP A 54 -8.68 10.51 16.24
C ASP A 54 -7.38 9.80 15.81
N ASP A 55 -7.14 8.61 16.36
CA ASP A 55 -6.02 7.75 15.98
C ASP A 55 -6.18 7.25 14.55
N PHE A 56 -5.11 7.30 13.73
CA PHE A 56 -5.21 7.00 12.30
C PHE A 56 -5.71 5.57 12.03
N ARG A 57 -5.46 4.64 12.94
CA ARG A 57 -5.91 3.24 12.82
C ARG A 57 -7.41 3.14 13.03
N GLU A 58 -7.98 3.93 13.94
CA GLU A 58 -9.44 4.04 14.10
C GLU A 58 -10.07 4.71 12.89
N VAL A 59 -9.46 5.78 12.38
CA VAL A 59 -9.91 6.47 11.15
C VAL A 59 -9.93 5.49 9.97
N CYS A 60 -8.85 4.76 9.73
CA CYS A 60 -8.77 3.78 8.65
C CYS A 60 -9.79 2.65 8.83
N SER A 61 -9.95 2.15 10.07
CA SER A 61 -10.93 1.11 10.39
C SER A 61 -12.36 1.56 10.12
N ALA A 62 -12.74 2.75 10.58
CA ALA A 62 -14.08 3.28 10.45
C ALA A 62 -14.43 3.74 9.04
N ALA A 63 -13.49 4.39 8.34
CA ALA A 63 -13.73 4.98 7.02
C ALA A 63 -13.56 4.00 5.85
N VAL A 64 -12.74 2.95 6.01
CA VAL A 64 -12.39 2.04 4.91
C VAL A 64 -12.64 0.58 5.26
N LEU A 65 -11.99 0.05 6.30
CA LEU A 65 -11.97 -1.39 6.55
C LEU A 65 -13.36 -1.95 6.89
N LYS A 66 -14.06 -1.34 7.86
CA LYS A 66 -15.41 -1.76 8.27
C LYS A 66 -16.44 -1.59 7.15
N PRO A 67 -16.54 -0.44 6.44
CA PRO A 67 -17.48 -0.28 5.33
C PRO A 67 -17.30 -1.29 4.19
N LEU A 68 -16.05 -1.66 3.89
CA LEU A 68 -15.74 -2.65 2.84
C LEU A 68 -15.77 -4.10 3.34
N GLY A 69 -16.01 -4.31 4.63
CA GLY A 69 -16.07 -5.64 5.24
C GLY A 69 -14.72 -6.36 5.29
N MET A 70 -13.63 -5.61 5.41
CA MET A 70 -12.27 -6.13 5.57
C MET A 70 -12.05 -6.55 7.04
N ARG A 71 -12.53 -7.76 7.38
CA ARG A 71 -12.62 -8.23 8.78
C ARG A 71 -11.36 -8.89 9.31
N ASP A 72 -10.48 -9.30 8.41
CA ASP A 72 -9.19 -9.94 8.70
C ASP A 72 -8.04 -8.95 8.44
N SER A 73 -8.29 -7.65 8.67
CA SER A 73 -7.37 -6.57 8.40
C SER A 73 -7.25 -5.63 9.60
N SER A 74 -6.01 -5.31 9.99
CA SER A 74 -5.73 -4.34 11.06
C SER A 74 -4.32 -3.75 10.93
N MET A 75 -4.17 -2.51 11.38
CA MET A 75 -2.87 -1.85 11.60
C MET A 75 -2.30 -2.10 13.01
N ARG A 76 -2.99 -2.90 13.84
CA ARG A 76 -2.51 -3.31 15.16
C ARG A 76 -2.28 -4.81 15.19
N LEU A 77 -1.03 -5.20 15.30
CA LEU A 77 -0.64 -6.61 15.42
C LEU A 77 -1.36 -7.33 16.57
N ALA A 78 -1.63 -6.62 17.67
CA ALA A 78 -2.34 -7.17 18.83
C ALA A 78 -3.83 -7.48 18.59
N GLU A 79 -4.42 -7.00 17.49
CA GLU A 79 -5.81 -7.27 17.11
C GLU A 79 -5.93 -8.49 16.18
N LEU A 80 -4.81 -9.07 15.75
CA LEU A 80 -4.76 -10.18 14.81
C LEU A 80 -4.62 -11.51 15.55
N ASP A 81 -5.22 -12.55 14.97
CA ASP A 81 -5.06 -13.93 15.42
C ASP A 81 -3.73 -14.50 14.91
N PRO A 82 -2.74 -14.76 15.78
CA PRO A 82 -1.43 -15.26 15.36
C PRO A 82 -1.49 -16.57 14.58
N ASP A 83 -2.48 -17.42 14.85
CA ASP A 83 -2.63 -18.73 14.20
C ASP A 83 -3.12 -18.59 12.74
N ARG A 84 -3.62 -17.40 12.37
CA ARG A 84 -4.09 -17.07 11.02
C ARG A 84 -3.08 -16.22 10.23
N MET A 85 -1.94 -15.89 10.82
CA MET A 85 -0.92 -15.08 10.19
C MET A 85 0.11 -15.94 9.44
N ALA A 86 0.45 -15.52 8.22
CA ALA A 86 1.60 -16.11 7.53
C ALA A 86 2.90 -15.72 8.23
N VAL A 87 3.81 -16.69 8.41
CA VAL A 87 5.16 -16.44 8.96
C VAL A 87 6.00 -15.77 7.88
N PRO A 88 6.62 -14.59 8.13
CA PRO A 88 7.54 -13.97 7.17
C PRO A 88 8.88 -14.72 7.16
N TYR A 89 9.49 -14.86 5.99
CA TYR A 89 10.79 -15.53 5.83
C TYR A 89 11.82 -14.62 5.16
N LEU A 90 13.03 -14.57 5.74
CA LEU A 90 14.20 -13.91 5.17
C LEU A 90 15.12 -14.95 4.52
N TRP A 91 15.53 -14.72 3.28
CA TRP A 91 16.59 -15.49 2.64
C TRP A 91 17.96 -14.94 3.04
N ASP A 92 18.82 -15.76 3.64
CA ASP A 92 20.15 -15.34 4.09
C ASP A 92 21.28 -15.61 3.08
N GLY A 93 20.95 -16.28 1.97
CA GLY A 93 21.91 -16.75 0.97
C GLY A 93 21.96 -18.27 0.83
N GLU A 94 21.50 -19.01 1.83
CA GLU A 94 21.55 -20.48 1.91
C GLU A 94 20.19 -21.09 2.23
N GLU A 95 19.44 -20.50 3.16
CA GLU A 95 18.13 -20.99 3.58
C GLU A 95 17.11 -19.87 3.87
N HIS A 96 15.84 -20.26 4.00
CA HIS A 96 14.76 -19.36 4.43
C HIS A 96 14.63 -19.41 5.95
N LEU A 97 15.06 -18.33 6.60
CA LEU A 97 14.96 -18.16 8.04
C LEU A 97 13.62 -17.53 8.40
N THR A 98 12.94 -18.06 9.40
CA THR A 98 11.74 -17.41 9.95
C THR A 98 12.12 -16.06 10.54
N TRP A 99 11.42 -15.02 10.13
CA TRP A 99 11.45 -13.72 10.78
C TRP A 99 10.34 -13.65 11.85
N GLY A 100 10.31 -12.57 12.62
CA GLY A 100 9.20 -12.28 13.53
C GLY A 100 8.13 -11.41 12.85
N GLN A 101 6.91 -11.42 13.37
CA GLN A 101 5.94 -10.37 13.03
C GLN A 101 6.43 -9.03 13.59
N TYR A 102 6.27 -7.96 12.81
CA TYR A 102 6.76 -6.63 13.21
C TYR A 102 5.85 -5.52 12.71
N THR A 103 6.00 -4.34 13.31
CA THR A 103 5.41 -3.09 12.85
C THR A 103 6.42 -1.98 13.07
N PHE A 104 6.15 -0.79 12.57
CA PHE A 104 7.09 0.34 12.57
C PHE A 104 6.41 1.61 13.06
N ALA A 105 7.22 2.61 13.43
CA ALA A 105 6.72 3.84 14.04
C ALA A 105 5.94 4.70 13.04
N ASP A 106 6.33 4.63 11.77
CA ASP A 106 5.76 5.29 10.59
C ASP A 106 4.71 4.41 9.87
N TYR A 107 3.99 3.58 10.63
CA TYR A 107 3.06 2.54 10.14
C TYR A 107 2.07 2.92 9.02
N PRO A 108 1.60 4.17 8.80
CA PRO A 108 0.69 4.47 7.70
C PRO A 108 1.24 4.16 6.31
N ASN A 109 2.57 4.04 6.14
CA ASN A 109 3.17 3.76 4.84
C ASN A 109 3.18 2.28 4.42
N GLY A 110 2.87 1.35 5.33
CA GLY A 110 2.86 -0.09 4.99
C GLY A 110 2.48 -1.05 6.13
N GLY A 111 2.06 -0.54 7.30
CA GLY A 111 1.80 -1.32 8.50
C GLY A 111 0.41 -1.96 8.58
N LEU A 112 -0.33 -2.02 7.46
CA LEU A 112 -1.61 -2.72 7.39
C LEU A 112 -1.34 -4.21 7.16
N PHE A 113 -1.80 -5.04 8.10
CA PHE A 113 -1.94 -6.48 7.87
C PHE A 113 -3.31 -6.74 7.28
N ALA A 114 -3.38 -7.58 6.25
CA ALA A 114 -4.62 -7.94 5.61
C ALA A 114 -4.53 -9.32 4.94
N SER A 115 -5.66 -10.02 4.84
CA SER A 115 -5.77 -11.21 4.00
C SER A 115 -5.87 -10.83 2.52
N ALA A 116 -5.52 -11.75 1.62
CA ALA A 116 -5.70 -11.56 0.17
C ALA A 116 -7.18 -11.27 -0.18
N HIS A 117 -8.12 -11.93 0.51
CA HIS A 117 -9.55 -11.69 0.32
C HIS A 117 -9.97 -10.26 0.67
N ASP A 118 -9.43 -9.69 1.75
CA ASP A 118 -9.75 -8.32 2.15
C ASP A 118 -9.13 -7.30 1.20
N ILE A 119 -7.90 -7.52 0.75
CA ILE A 119 -7.28 -6.64 -0.26
C ILE A 119 -8.05 -6.72 -1.58
N VAL A 120 -8.54 -7.90 -1.99
CA VAL A 120 -9.42 -8.02 -3.17
C VAL A 120 -10.73 -7.27 -2.98
N ARG A 121 -11.33 -7.25 -1.78
CA ARG A 121 -12.53 -6.42 -1.50
C ARG A 121 -12.24 -4.94 -1.68
N PHE A 122 -11.11 -4.47 -1.15
CA PHE A 122 -10.65 -3.10 -1.35
C PHE A 122 -10.43 -2.79 -2.83
N ALA A 123 -9.70 -3.66 -3.53
CA ALA A 123 -9.36 -3.49 -4.94
C ALA A 123 -10.60 -3.46 -5.84
N ALA A 124 -11.56 -4.37 -5.61
CA ALA A 124 -12.83 -4.41 -6.32
C ALA A 124 -13.66 -3.14 -6.07
N ALA A 125 -13.67 -2.61 -4.83
CA ALA A 125 -14.32 -1.33 -4.54
C ALA A 125 -13.65 -0.16 -5.29
N VAL A 126 -12.31 -0.10 -5.31
CA VAL A 126 -11.59 0.93 -6.09
C VAL A 126 -11.89 0.81 -7.60
N GLY A 127 -12.06 -0.41 -8.10
CA GLY A 127 -12.49 -0.72 -9.46
C GLY A 127 -13.93 -0.28 -9.78
N ASP A 128 -14.82 -0.27 -8.78
CA ASP A 128 -16.23 0.11 -8.92
C ASP A 128 -16.56 1.38 -8.11
N PRO A 129 -16.54 2.58 -8.75
CA PRO A 129 -16.86 3.83 -8.05
C PRO A 129 -18.27 3.86 -7.45
N ALA A 130 -19.24 3.11 -8.00
CA ALA A 130 -20.57 3.03 -7.43
C ALA A 130 -20.58 2.23 -6.12
N LEU A 131 -19.75 1.19 -6.02
CA LEU A 131 -19.57 0.43 -4.78
C LEU A 131 -18.92 1.28 -3.68
N LEU A 132 -17.86 2.05 -4.00
CA LEU A 132 -17.24 2.96 -3.01
C LEU A 132 -18.24 3.97 -2.45
N GLU A 133 -19.05 4.57 -3.32
CA GLU A 133 -20.05 5.55 -2.94
C GLU A 133 -21.19 4.91 -2.13
N ALA A 134 -21.69 3.74 -2.56
CA ALA A 134 -22.72 2.99 -1.84
C ALA A 134 -22.25 2.51 -0.45
N ARG A 135 -20.94 2.31 -0.26
CA ARG A 135 -20.34 1.99 1.04
C ARG A 135 -19.95 3.23 1.85
N GLY A 136 -20.13 4.44 1.30
CA GLY A 136 -19.78 5.69 1.98
C GLY A 136 -18.28 5.90 2.19
N VAL A 137 -17.44 5.25 1.38
CA VAL A 137 -15.98 5.32 1.53
C VAL A 137 -15.42 6.51 0.75
N LEU A 138 -15.79 6.64 -0.53
CA LEU A 138 -15.28 7.70 -1.40
C LEU A 138 -16.29 7.98 -2.52
N GLY A 139 -16.55 9.26 -2.79
CA GLY A 139 -17.39 9.66 -3.92
C GLY A 139 -16.68 9.50 -5.26
N ARG A 140 -17.46 9.38 -6.35
CA ARG A 140 -16.93 9.18 -7.72
C ARG A 140 -15.85 10.19 -8.12
N ALA A 141 -16.10 11.49 -7.95
CA ALA A 141 -15.16 12.53 -8.35
C ALA A 141 -13.84 12.46 -7.56
N SER A 142 -13.90 12.16 -6.26
CA SER A 142 -12.72 11.98 -5.42
C SER A 142 -11.93 10.73 -5.82
N ARG A 143 -12.61 9.63 -6.18
CA ARG A 143 -11.97 8.42 -6.72
C ARG A 143 -11.29 8.70 -8.06
N GLU A 144 -11.93 9.45 -8.95
CA GLU A 144 -11.35 9.84 -10.24
C GLU A 144 -10.10 10.70 -10.06
N GLU A 145 -10.10 11.66 -9.13
CA GLU A 145 -8.91 12.45 -8.81
C GLU A 145 -7.81 11.62 -8.12
N MET A 146 -8.20 10.70 -7.23
CA MET A 146 -7.28 9.76 -6.56
C MET A 146 -6.50 8.93 -7.58
N LEU A 147 -7.17 8.50 -8.65
CA LEU A 147 -6.60 7.67 -9.70
C LEU A 147 -6.17 8.46 -10.94
N ARG A 148 -6.28 9.78 -10.96
CA ARG A 148 -5.76 10.57 -12.08
C ARG A 148 -4.23 10.41 -12.13
N PRO A 149 -3.61 10.21 -13.31
CA PRO A 149 -2.15 10.25 -13.42
C PRO A 149 -1.64 11.66 -13.10
N HIS A 150 -0.73 11.80 -12.12
CA HIS A 150 -0.22 13.10 -11.65
C HIS A 150 1.22 13.38 -12.09
N VAL A 151 2.12 12.40 -11.98
CA VAL A 151 3.55 12.58 -12.28
C VAL A 151 4.18 11.28 -12.76
N ALA A 152 5.07 11.37 -13.75
CA ALA A 152 5.83 10.22 -14.23
C ALA A 152 6.66 9.59 -13.09
N ALA A 153 6.62 8.27 -12.99
CA ALA A 153 7.32 7.47 -12.00
C ALA A 153 8.21 6.45 -12.71
N PRO A 154 9.35 6.87 -13.28
CA PRO A 154 10.17 6.01 -14.15
C PRO A 154 10.70 4.77 -13.45
N GLU A 155 11.05 4.86 -12.16
CA GLU A 155 11.50 3.70 -11.36
C GLU A 155 10.40 2.65 -11.12
N ARG A 156 9.14 3.01 -11.37
CA ARG A 156 7.99 2.11 -11.32
C ARG A 156 7.47 1.76 -12.71
N GLU A 157 8.19 2.17 -13.76
CA GLU A 157 7.81 2.00 -15.17
C GLU A 157 6.37 2.48 -15.44
N GLY A 158 5.98 3.60 -14.81
CA GLY A 158 4.58 4.00 -14.77
C GLY A 158 4.36 5.47 -14.45
N THR A 159 3.12 5.79 -14.05
CA THR A 159 2.72 7.13 -13.62
C THR A 159 2.11 7.08 -12.23
N GLN A 160 2.63 7.90 -11.31
CA GLN A 160 2.11 8.01 -9.95
C GLN A 160 0.77 8.74 -9.95
N ALA A 161 -0.19 8.15 -9.24
CA ALA A 161 -1.44 8.74 -8.82
C ALA A 161 -1.44 8.94 -7.28
N ILE A 162 -2.55 9.33 -6.66
CA ILE A 162 -2.60 9.50 -5.19
C ILE A 162 -2.69 8.12 -4.54
N GLY A 163 -1.56 7.58 -4.04
CA GLY A 163 -1.50 6.26 -3.41
C GLY A 163 -1.52 5.07 -4.38
N PHE A 164 -1.57 5.30 -5.69
CA PHE A 164 -1.58 4.26 -6.73
C PHE A 164 -0.53 4.55 -7.81
N VAL A 165 -0.14 3.53 -8.55
CA VAL A 165 0.69 3.65 -9.74
C VAL A 165 -0.07 3.08 -10.93
N HIS A 166 -0.07 3.81 -12.03
CA HIS A 166 -0.52 3.33 -13.34
C HIS A 166 0.62 2.60 -14.03
N THR A 167 0.37 1.36 -14.42
CA THR A 167 1.31 0.50 -15.14
C THR A 167 0.60 -0.21 -16.29
N GLU A 168 1.34 -0.94 -17.10
CA GLU A 168 0.79 -1.87 -18.09
C GLU A 168 1.12 -3.31 -17.67
N LEU A 169 0.21 -4.24 -17.91
CA LEU A 169 0.45 -5.67 -17.74
C LEU A 169 -0.26 -6.42 -18.86
N ALA A 170 0.47 -7.25 -19.61
CA ALA A 170 -0.06 -7.98 -20.76
C ALA A 170 -0.84 -7.10 -21.77
N GLY A 171 -0.38 -5.87 -22.02
CA GLY A 171 -1.02 -4.93 -22.95
C GLY A 171 -2.26 -4.21 -22.40
N GLU A 172 -2.62 -4.43 -21.13
CA GLU A 172 -3.78 -3.82 -20.48
C GLU A 172 -3.32 -2.77 -19.46
N ALA A 173 -4.03 -1.64 -19.43
CA ALA A 173 -3.79 -0.59 -18.44
C ALA A 173 -4.25 -1.04 -17.06
N MET A 174 -3.36 -0.90 -16.07
CA MET A 174 -3.58 -1.26 -14.69
C MET A 174 -3.38 -0.04 -13.79
N TYR A 175 -4.11 0.01 -12.68
CA TYR A 175 -3.69 0.77 -11.50
C TYR A 175 -3.56 -0.16 -10.30
N GLY A 176 -2.63 0.16 -9.41
CA GLY A 176 -2.34 -0.70 -8.27
C GLY A 176 -1.20 -0.18 -7.42
N HIS A 177 -0.65 -1.07 -6.60
CA HIS A 177 0.54 -0.79 -5.81
C HIS A 177 1.23 -2.10 -5.44
N ASP A 178 2.55 -2.07 -5.29
CA ASP A 178 3.34 -3.17 -4.74
C ASP A 178 3.80 -2.85 -3.32
N GLY A 179 3.99 -3.89 -2.52
CA GLY A 179 4.52 -3.79 -1.16
C GLY A 179 5.75 -4.69 -1.03
N SER A 180 6.77 -4.19 -0.33
CA SER A 180 8.00 -4.93 -0.09
C SER A 180 8.53 -4.55 1.27
N GLU A 181 8.71 -5.56 2.10
CA GLU A 181 9.12 -5.46 3.49
C GLU A 181 9.91 -6.75 3.82
N ILE A 182 10.64 -6.78 4.94
CA ILE A 182 11.39 -7.97 5.35
C ILE A 182 10.44 -9.17 5.48
N GLY A 183 10.65 -10.19 4.66
CA GLY A 183 9.84 -11.40 4.62
C GLY A 183 8.46 -11.23 4.01
N VAL A 184 8.17 -10.11 3.34
CA VAL A 184 6.85 -9.84 2.74
C VAL A 184 7.01 -9.19 1.37
N LEU A 185 6.32 -9.72 0.37
CA LEU A 185 6.12 -9.06 -0.90
C LEU A 185 4.66 -9.22 -1.34
N THR A 186 4.05 -8.10 -1.72
CA THR A 186 2.64 -8.04 -2.09
C THR A 186 2.47 -7.31 -3.41
N SER A 187 1.47 -7.71 -4.20
CA SER A 187 1.08 -6.99 -5.40
C SER A 187 -0.44 -6.92 -5.49
N MET A 188 -0.96 -5.72 -5.74
CA MET A 188 -2.36 -5.49 -6.06
C MET A 188 -2.43 -4.81 -7.43
N ARG A 189 -3.26 -5.35 -8.31
CA ARG A 189 -3.49 -4.84 -9.67
C ARG A 189 -4.98 -4.79 -9.95
N ILE A 190 -5.44 -3.70 -10.56
CA ILE A 190 -6.82 -3.50 -10.97
C ILE A 190 -6.81 -3.05 -12.43
N ARG A 191 -7.50 -3.79 -13.29
CA ARG A 191 -7.60 -3.48 -14.71
C ARG A 191 -8.50 -2.28 -14.92
N ALA A 192 -8.01 -1.31 -15.69
CA ALA A 192 -8.63 0.01 -15.75
C ALA A 192 -10.00 0.02 -16.46
N ARG A 193 -10.20 -0.86 -17.45
CA ARG A 193 -11.40 -0.87 -18.28
C ARG A 193 -12.65 -1.41 -17.58
N ASP A 194 -12.48 -2.38 -16.68
CA ASP A 194 -13.59 -3.17 -16.11
C ASP A 194 -13.45 -3.41 -14.60
N GLY A 195 -12.37 -2.96 -13.96
CA GLY A 195 -12.17 -3.08 -12.53
C GLY A 195 -11.79 -4.48 -12.05
N MET A 196 -11.46 -5.42 -12.96
CA MET A 196 -11.01 -6.76 -12.57
C MET A 196 -9.73 -6.66 -11.74
N ALA A 197 -9.73 -7.24 -10.55
CA ALA A 197 -8.63 -7.14 -9.60
C ALA A 197 -7.94 -8.48 -9.35
N VAL A 198 -6.62 -8.45 -9.30
CA VAL A 198 -5.77 -9.57 -8.89
C VAL A 198 -4.89 -9.10 -7.73
N VAL A 199 -4.79 -9.93 -6.70
CA VAL A 199 -3.94 -9.71 -5.53
C VAL A 199 -3.07 -10.94 -5.32
N LEU A 200 -1.78 -10.70 -5.09
CA LEU A 200 -0.81 -11.71 -4.72
C LEU A 200 -0.10 -11.29 -3.44
N LEU A 201 -0.03 -12.21 -2.48
CA LEU A 201 0.73 -12.04 -1.24
C LEU A 201 1.75 -13.18 -1.15
N THR A 202 2.97 -12.84 -0.76
CA THR A 202 4.02 -13.82 -0.48
C THR A 202 4.67 -13.50 0.84
N ASN A 203 5.10 -14.55 1.54
CA ASN A 203 5.73 -14.49 2.85
C ASN A 203 7.25 -14.69 2.76
N ASN A 204 7.82 -14.25 1.65
CA ASN A 204 9.27 -14.24 1.40
C ASN A 204 9.59 -12.90 0.74
N GLY A 205 10.54 -12.15 1.30
CA GLY A 205 10.85 -10.80 0.84
C GLY A 205 12.21 -10.28 1.31
N GLN A 206 13.08 -9.95 0.36
CA GLN A 206 13.80 -8.69 0.12
C GLN A 206 14.89 -8.96 -0.93
N LYS A 207 15.02 -8.12 -1.97
CA LYS A 207 16.00 -8.26 -3.08
C LYS A 207 15.97 -9.59 -3.85
N GLN A 208 14.79 -10.17 -4.06
CA GLN A 208 14.63 -11.30 -4.98
C GLN A 208 14.13 -10.81 -6.35
N ASP A 209 14.43 -11.60 -7.37
CA ASP A 209 13.88 -11.41 -8.72
C ASP A 209 12.35 -11.39 -8.66
N ILE A 210 11.74 -10.30 -9.14
CA ILE A 210 10.28 -10.13 -9.16
C ILE A 210 9.64 -10.76 -10.41
N ALA A 211 10.43 -11.24 -11.37
CA ALA A 211 9.91 -11.85 -12.60
C ALA A 211 8.94 -13.03 -12.34
N PRO A 212 9.18 -13.94 -11.37
CA PRO A 212 8.21 -14.99 -11.04
C PRO A 212 6.86 -14.42 -10.58
N ILE A 213 6.87 -13.30 -9.84
CA ILE A 213 5.66 -12.64 -9.36
C ILE A 213 4.89 -12.02 -10.53
N GLN A 214 5.60 -11.35 -11.44
CA GLN A 214 4.99 -10.82 -12.66
C GLN A 214 4.37 -11.94 -13.51
N ALA A 215 5.08 -13.05 -13.71
CA ALA A 215 4.55 -14.19 -14.47
C ALA A 215 3.30 -14.82 -13.82
N ILE A 216 3.26 -14.91 -12.48
CA ILE A 216 2.06 -15.35 -11.75
C ILE A 216 0.91 -14.37 -11.97
N LEU A 217 1.15 -13.05 -11.88
CA LEU A 217 0.12 -12.05 -12.12
C LEU A 217 -0.42 -12.13 -13.55
N GLU A 218 0.44 -12.22 -14.56
CA GLU A 218 0.04 -12.40 -15.97
C GLU A 218 -0.85 -13.64 -16.14
N THR A 219 -0.41 -14.78 -15.59
CA THR A 219 -1.19 -16.03 -15.63
C THR A 219 -2.57 -15.88 -14.98
N LEU A 220 -2.63 -15.20 -13.82
CA LEU A 220 -3.90 -14.97 -13.12
C LEU A 220 -4.83 -14.05 -13.91
N PHE A 221 -4.29 -13.02 -14.57
CA PHE A 221 -5.07 -12.11 -15.42
C PHE A 221 -5.60 -12.80 -16.68
N GLU A 222 -4.78 -13.63 -17.33
CA GLU A 222 -5.20 -14.44 -18.47
C GLU A 222 -6.33 -15.41 -18.08
N ALA A 223 -6.14 -16.14 -16.97
CA ALA A 223 -7.14 -17.07 -16.46
C ALA A 223 -8.46 -16.37 -16.11
N ALA A 224 -8.40 -15.22 -15.44
CA ALA A 224 -9.59 -14.46 -15.07
C ALA A 224 -10.35 -13.93 -16.30
N THR A 225 -9.63 -13.51 -17.34
CA THR A 225 -10.24 -13.04 -18.60
C THR A 225 -10.91 -14.17 -19.39
N SER A 226 -10.47 -15.42 -19.21
CA SER A 226 -11.06 -16.59 -19.88
C SER A 226 -12.39 -17.08 -19.28
N LEU A 227 -12.80 -16.52 -18.13
CA LEU A 227 -14.04 -16.87 -17.43
C LEU A 227 -15.26 -16.04 -17.87
N ASP A 228 -15.03 -14.97 -18.65
CA ASP A 228 -16.06 -14.10 -19.26
C ASP A 228 -16.47 -14.61 -20.65
#